data_AF-A0A7K8KMS0-F1
#
_entry.id   AF-A0A7K8KMS0-F1
#
_cell.length_a   1.000
_cell.length_b   1.000
_cell.length_c   1.000
_cell.angle_alpha   90.00
_cell.angle_beta   90.00
_cell.angle_gamma   90.00
#
_symmetry.space_group_name_H-M   'P 1'
#
loop_
_entity.id
_entity.type
_entity.pdbx_description
1 polymer ?
#
loop_
_entity_poly.entity_id
_entity_poly.type
_entity_poly.pdbx_seq_one_letter_code
_entity_poly.pdbx_strand_id
1 'polypeptide(L)'
;PPQTSEEELFGTTEESPAFAEFLDVLGQRVQLRDFKGFRGGLDVTHGQTGSESVYCHFRDKEIMFHVSTKLPYTEGDAQQLQRKRHIGNDIVAVVFQDENTPFVPDMIASNFLHAFVVVQLERGRSQGTLYKVSVTARDDVPFFGPPLPDPAVFRKGPEFQEFLLTKLINAEYACYRAEKFARLE
;
A
#
# COMPACT_ATOMS: atom_id res chain seq x y z
N PRO A 1 10.57 -12.48 10.47
CA PRO A 1 10.51 -13.71 9.65
C PRO A 1 9.77 -13.39 8.34
N PRO A 2 10.08 -14.06 7.22
CA PRO A 2 9.34 -13.85 5.98
C PRO A 2 7.87 -14.22 6.18
N GLN A 3 6.97 -13.34 5.77
CA GLN A 3 5.53 -13.54 5.84
C GLN A 3 5.04 -14.09 4.50
N THR A 4 4.42 -15.27 4.53
CA THR A 4 4.02 -16.01 3.33
C THR A 4 2.55 -16.40 3.29
N SER A 5 1.80 -16.19 4.38
CA SER A 5 0.36 -16.38 4.42
C SER A 5 -0.39 -15.05 4.56
N GLU A 6 -1.65 -15.03 4.11
CA GLU A 6 -2.54 -13.89 4.30
C GLU A 6 -2.70 -13.49 5.78
N GLU A 7 -2.78 -14.50 6.67
CA GLU A 7 -2.84 -14.33 8.11
C GLU A 7 -1.60 -13.59 8.64
N GLU A 8 -0.39 -13.97 8.20
CA GLU A 8 0.85 -13.31 8.61
C GLU A 8 0.92 -11.87 8.08
N LEU A 9 0.49 -11.64 6.83
CA LEU A 9 0.51 -10.32 6.20
C LEU A 9 -0.43 -9.34 6.94
N PHE A 10 -1.65 -9.76 7.27
CA PHE A 10 -2.61 -8.91 7.99
C PHE A 10 -2.44 -8.95 9.51
N GLY A 11 -1.74 -9.93 10.07
CA GLY A 11 -1.54 -10.09 11.52
C GLY A 11 -0.51 -9.15 12.14
N THR A 12 0.24 -8.39 11.32
CA THR A 12 1.31 -7.50 11.81
C THR A 12 0.75 -6.34 12.63
N THR A 13 1.15 -6.21 13.89
CA THR A 13 0.72 -5.11 14.78
C THR A 13 1.83 -4.09 15.07
N GLU A 14 3.10 -4.49 14.98
CA GLU A 14 4.25 -3.62 15.24
C GLU A 14 4.77 -2.97 13.95
N GLU A 15 5.07 -1.67 14.01
CA GLU A 15 5.73 -0.94 12.93
C GLU A 15 7.26 -1.01 13.12
N SER A 16 7.99 -1.53 12.12
CA SER A 16 9.45 -1.42 12.13
C SER A 16 9.88 0.05 11.95
N PRO A 17 11.07 0.47 12.43
CA PRO A 17 11.54 1.84 12.22
C PRO A 17 11.61 2.24 10.74
N ALA A 18 11.97 1.30 9.87
CA ALA A 18 12.03 1.54 8.43
C ALA A 18 10.64 1.67 7.81
N PHE A 19 9.67 0.88 8.27
CA PHE A 19 8.28 1.01 7.84
C PHE A 19 7.68 2.34 8.31
N ALA A 20 7.88 2.72 9.57
CA ALA A 20 7.42 4.00 10.10
C ALA A 20 8.01 5.18 9.32
N GLU A 21 9.29 5.13 8.95
CA GLU A 21 9.93 6.12 8.07
C GLU A 21 9.33 6.12 6.65
N PHE A 22 9.04 4.94 6.09
CA PHE A 22 8.44 4.82 4.77
C PHE A 22 7.02 5.40 4.72
N LEU A 23 6.23 5.24 5.80
CA LEU A 23 4.91 5.87 5.90
C LEU A 23 4.98 7.40 5.77
N ASP A 24 6.05 8.02 6.28
CA ASP A 24 6.27 9.47 6.15
C ASP A 24 6.67 9.87 4.71
N VAL A 25 7.14 8.93 3.88
CA VAL A 25 7.35 9.13 2.44
C VAL A 25 6.02 9.13 1.68
N LEU A 26 5.04 8.33 2.11
CA LEU A 26 3.75 8.23 1.43
C LEU A 26 2.92 9.51 1.58
N GLY A 27 2.89 10.08 2.78
CA GLY A 27 2.07 11.25 3.06
C GLY A 27 2.13 11.69 4.51
N GLN A 28 1.16 12.52 4.89
CA GLN A 28 1.00 13.02 6.24
C GLN A 28 0.21 12.04 7.09
N ARG A 29 0.65 11.80 8.33
CA ARG A 29 -0.17 11.13 9.35
C ARG A 29 -1.31 12.05 9.79
N VAL A 30 -2.53 11.58 9.68
CA VAL A 30 -3.75 12.34 10.01
C VAL A 30 -4.57 11.60 11.06
N GLN A 31 -5.14 12.34 12.01
CA GLN A 31 -6.13 11.79 12.94
C GLN A 31 -7.43 11.57 12.17
N LEU A 32 -8.05 10.40 12.34
CA LEU A 32 -9.30 10.06 11.66
C LEU A 32 -10.50 10.78 12.28
N ARG A 33 -10.48 10.97 13.60
CA ARG A 33 -11.55 11.68 14.30
C ARG A 33 -11.67 13.10 13.73
N ASP A 34 -12.88 13.43 13.27
CA ASP A 34 -13.24 14.72 12.69
C ASP A 34 -12.47 15.11 11.41
N PHE A 35 -11.77 14.17 10.74
CA PHE A 35 -11.06 14.41 9.49
C PHE A 35 -12.00 14.93 8.39
N LYS A 36 -11.56 15.93 7.62
CA LYS A 36 -12.39 16.66 6.65
C LYS A 36 -12.10 16.35 5.19
N GLY A 37 -10.99 15.67 4.89
CA GLY A 37 -10.64 15.27 3.52
C GLY A 37 -11.34 13.98 3.09
N PHE A 38 -10.93 13.46 1.94
CA PHE A 38 -11.37 12.16 1.45
C PHE A 38 -11.01 11.05 2.44
N ARG A 39 -12.03 10.37 2.98
CA ARG A 39 -11.86 9.38 4.06
C ARG A 39 -11.61 7.94 3.62
N GLY A 40 -11.68 7.63 2.32
CA GLY A 40 -11.43 6.26 1.82
C GLY A 40 -12.32 5.16 2.42
N GLY A 41 -13.48 5.49 3.00
CA GLY A 41 -14.32 4.52 3.72
C GLY A 41 -13.91 4.25 5.18
N LEU A 42 -12.88 4.93 5.69
CA LEU A 42 -12.54 4.94 7.12
C LEU A 42 -13.59 5.71 7.93
N ASP A 43 -13.74 5.32 9.20
CA ASP A 43 -14.64 5.93 10.17
C ASP A 43 -13.97 7.16 10.82
N VAL A 44 -14.57 8.32 10.56
CA VAL A 44 -14.12 9.62 11.09
C VAL A 44 -14.94 10.09 12.30
N THR A 45 -15.89 9.27 12.75
CA THR A 45 -16.91 9.63 13.74
C THR A 45 -16.83 8.83 15.03
N HIS A 46 -16.70 7.49 14.95
CA HIS A 46 -16.78 6.60 16.11
C HIS A 46 -15.46 5.87 16.41
N GLY A 47 -14.41 6.07 15.60
CA GLY A 47 -13.10 5.46 15.81
C GLY A 47 -13.04 3.95 15.53
N GLN A 48 -13.95 3.42 14.71
CA GLN A 48 -14.04 1.97 14.44
C GLN A 48 -12.96 1.45 13.48
N THR A 49 -12.20 2.33 12.83
CA THR A 49 -11.18 1.95 11.83
C THR A 49 -9.79 2.48 12.19
N GLY A 50 -9.50 2.55 13.49
CA GLY A 50 -8.26 3.13 14.01
C GLY A 50 -8.39 4.60 14.38
N SER A 51 -7.33 5.16 14.97
CA SER A 51 -7.26 6.56 15.40
C SER A 51 -6.60 7.47 14.36
N GLU A 52 -5.70 6.93 13.54
CA GLU A 52 -4.95 7.67 12.53
C GLU A 52 -4.77 6.86 11.25
N SER A 53 -4.44 7.55 10.16
CA SER A 53 -3.96 6.93 8.92
C SER A 53 -2.93 7.84 8.23
N VAL A 54 -2.46 7.44 7.04
CA VAL A 54 -1.63 8.26 6.17
C VAL A 54 -2.47 8.78 5.01
N TYR A 55 -2.35 10.07 4.74
CA TYR A 55 -3.11 10.78 3.72
C TYR A 55 -2.21 11.78 3.00
N CYS A 56 -2.44 12.01 1.71
CA CYS A 56 -1.81 13.11 1.00
C CYS A 56 -2.72 13.72 -0.07
N HIS A 57 -2.40 14.97 -0.40
CA HIS A 57 -2.90 15.64 -1.59
C HIS A 57 -1.79 15.61 -2.63
N PHE A 58 -2.02 14.95 -3.76
CA PHE A 58 -1.04 14.79 -4.82
C PHE A 58 -1.63 15.21 -6.16
N ARG A 59 -1.10 16.30 -6.73
CA ARG A 59 -1.73 17.04 -7.85
C ARG A 59 -3.16 17.41 -7.44
N ASP A 60 -4.16 17.25 -8.29
CA ASP A 60 -5.57 17.54 -7.94
C ASP A 60 -6.32 16.30 -7.41
N LYS A 61 -5.63 15.44 -6.65
CA LYS A 61 -6.18 14.19 -6.10
C LYS A 61 -5.89 14.07 -4.60
N GLU A 62 -6.88 13.57 -3.88
CA GLU A 62 -6.74 13.15 -2.49
C GLU A 62 -6.52 11.63 -2.43
N ILE A 63 -5.53 11.20 -1.65
CA ILE A 63 -5.18 9.78 -1.48
C ILE A 63 -5.23 9.46 0.01
N MET A 64 -6.10 8.51 0.37
CA MET A 64 -6.17 7.93 1.71
C MET A 64 -5.58 6.53 1.66
N PHE A 65 -4.59 6.23 2.51
CA PHE A 65 -4.01 4.90 2.59
C PHE A 65 -4.72 4.04 3.64
N HIS A 66 -4.96 2.77 3.33
CA HIS A 66 -5.36 1.76 4.30
C HIS A 66 -4.12 1.06 4.87
N VAL A 67 -3.54 1.62 5.93
CA VAL A 67 -2.32 1.06 6.54
C VAL A 67 -2.69 -0.08 7.49
N SER A 68 -2.25 -1.30 7.20
CA SER A 68 -2.61 -2.51 7.96
C SER A 68 -2.34 -2.37 9.46
N THR A 69 -1.18 -1.83 9.86
CA THR A 69 -0.80 -1.61 11.27
C THR A 69 -1.63 -0.54 11.98
N LYS A 70 -2.29 0.36 11.23
CA LYS A 70 -3.14 1.44 11.78
C LYS A 70 -4.63 1.07 11.81
N LEU A 71 -5.00 0.01 11.10
CA LEU A 71 -6.33 -0.59 11.19
C LEU A 71 -6.43 -1.48 12.43
N PRO A 72 -7.63 -1.59 13.03
CA PRO A 72 -7.84 -2.41 14.22
C PRO A 72 -7.36 -3.85 14.03
N TYR A 73 -6.71 -4.38 15.06
CA TYR A 73 -6.38 -5.79 15.15
C TYR A 73 -7.45 -6.51 15.97
N THR A 74 -7.92 -7.66 15.51
CA THR A 74 -8.90 -8.47 16.22
C THR A 74 -8.23 -9.75 16.72
N GLU A 75 -8.08 -9.91 18.03
CA GLU A 75 -7.53 -11.14 18.60
C GLU A 75 -8.42 -12.35 18.27
N GLY A 76 -7.81 -13.46 17.83
CA GLY A 76 -8.52 -14.68 17.46
C GLY A 76 -9.13 -14.71 16.04
N ASP A 77 -9.06 -13.61 15.28
CA ASP A 77 -9.48 -13.56 13.88
C ASP A 77 -8.27 -13.77 12.95
N ALA A 78 -8.01 -15.02 12.56
CA ALA A 78 -6.90 -15.35 11.67
C ALA A 78 -6.95 -14.62 10.31
N GLN A 79 -8.13 -14.22 9.83
CA GLN A 79 -8.27 -13.51 8.56
C GLN A 79 -8.20 -11.99 8.70
N GLN A 80 -8.20 -11.47 9.93
CA GLN A 80 -8.23 -10.03 10.24
C GLN A 80 -9.25 -9.28 9.36
N LEU A 81 -10.51 -9.72 9.39
CA LEU A 81 -11.58 -9.25 8.50
C LEU A 81 -11.75 -7.72 8.53
N GLN A 82 -11.50 -7.09 9.67
CA GLN A 82 -11.55 -5.62 9.81
C GLN A 82 -10.48 -4.91 8.99
N ARG A 83 -9.32 -5.53 8.78
CA ARG A 83 -8.25 -5.01 7.92
C ARG A 83 -8.52 -5.36 6.47
N LYS A 84 -8.87 -6.63 6.22
CA LYS A 84 -9.13 -7.17 4.90
C LYS A 84 -10.32 -6.50 4.20
N ARG A 85 -11.37 -6.09 4.91
CA ARG A 85 -12.51 -5.38 4.30
C ARG A 85 -12.15 -4.00 3.72
N HIS A 86 -11.05 -3.39 4.16
CA HIS A 86 -10.55 -2.14 3.60
C HIS A 86 -9.53 -2.46 2.51
N ILE A 87 -8.40 -3.06 2.89
CA ILE A 87 -7.28 -3.34 1.97
C ILE A 87 -7.68 -4.30 0.85
N GLY A 88 -8.45 -5.34 1.16
CA GLY A 88 -8.91 -6.32 0.19
C GLY A 88 -9.99 -5.79 -0.77
N ASN A 89 -10.55 -4.62 -0.52
CA ASN A 89 -11.47 -3.93 -1.44
C ASN A 89 -10.78 -2.79 -2.21
N ASP A 90 -9.49 -2.55 -1.97
CA ASP A 90 -8.69 -1.64 -2.79
C ASP A 90 -8.34 -2.29 -4.14
N ILE A 91 -8.05 -1.47 -5.14
CA ILE A 91 -7.62 -1.91 -6.47
C ILE A 91 -6.10 -2.13 -6.51
N VAL A 92 -5.36 -1.24 -5.85
CA VAL A 92 -3.90 -1.19 -5.84
C VAL A 92 -3.40 -1.17 -4.40
N ALA A 93 -2.41 -1.99 -4.08
CA ALA A 93 -1.78 -2.00 -2.76
C ALA A 93 -0.27 -1.77 -2.83
N VAL A 94 0.28 -1.19 -1.76
CA VAL A 94 1.73 -1.11 -1.53
C VAL A 94 2.12 -2.21 -0.56
N VAL A 95 3.13 -3.01 -0.92
CA VAL A 95 3.72 -4.03 -0.04
C VAL A 95 5.07 -3.51 0.40
N PHE A 96 5.21 -3.15 1.68
CA PHE A 96 6.50 -2.78 2.24
C PHE A 96 7.24 -4.02 2.75
N GLN A 97 8.55 -4.07 2.53
CA GLN A 97 9.40 -5.17 2.96
C GLN A 97 10.68 -4.67 3.65
N ASP A 98 10.86 -5.03 4.91
CA ASP A 98 12.13 -4.82 5.62
C ASP A 98 13.27 -5.68 5.07
N GLU A 99 12.92 -6.87 4.56
CA GLU A 99 13.82 -7.87 3.99
C GLU A 99 13.20 -8.46 2.74
N ASN A 100 14.05 -8.79 1.76
CA ASN A 100 13.60 -9.39 0.50
C ASN A 100 12.84 -10.70 0.76
N THR A 101 11.52 -10.63 0.61
CA THR A 101 10.60 -11.74 0.79
C THR A 101 9.84 -11.94 -0.51
N PRO A 102 9.79 -13.16 -1.07
CA PRO A 102 8.96 -13.41 -2.25
C PRO A 102 7.51 -12.99 -1.99
N PHE A 103 6.95 -12.20 -2.90
CA PHE A 103 5.54 -11.79 -2.87
C PHE A 103 4.92 -12.05 -4.24
N VAL A 104 3.76 -12.69 -4.26
CA VAL A 104 2.93 -12.85 -5.46
C VAL A 104 1.48 -12.43 -5.16
N PRO A 105 0.75 -11.86 -6.12
CA PRO A 105 -0.63 -11.40 -5.93
C PRO A 105 -1.55 -12.44 -5.30
N ASP A 106 -1.39 -13.72 -5.64
CA ASP A 106 -2.22 -14.83 -5.17
C ASP A 106 -2.12 -15.11 -3.67
N MET A 107 -1.15 -14.50 -2.98
CA MET A 107 -1.02 -14.60 -1.51
C MET A 107 -2.15 -13.89 -0.77
N ILE A 108 -2.85 -12.94 -1.42
CA ILE A 108 -3.98 -12.21 -0.84
C ILE A 108 -5.23 -12.55 -1.67
N ALA A 109 -6.20 -13.20 -1.03
CA ALA A 109 -7.45 -13.58 -1.67
C ALA A 109 -8.39 -12.37 -1.74
N SER A 110 -8.41 -11.69 -2.90
CA SER A 110 -9.28 -10.54 -3.18
C SER A 110 -9.79 -10.56 -4.63
N ASN A 111 -11.02 -10.10 -4.82
CA ASN A 111 -11.58 -9.85 -6.16
C ASN A 111 -11.16 -8.48 -6.72
N PHE A 112 -10.75 -7.54 -5.85
CA PHE A 112 -10.50 -6.14 -6.20
C PHE A 112 -9.02 -5.82 -6.38
N LEU A 113 -8.13 -6.43 -5.60
CA LEU A 113 -6.70 -6.19 -5.72
C LEU A 113 -6.16 -6.75 -7.04
N HIS A 114 -5.73 -5.86 -7.93
CA HIS A 114 -5.24 -6.19 -9.28
C HIS A 114 -3.78 -5.82 -9.50
N ALA A 115 -3.23 -4.86 -8.74
CA ALA A 115 -1.83 -4.45 -8.86
C ALA A 115 -1.20 -4.17 -7.49
N PHE A 116 0.09 -4.47 -7.38
CA PHE A 116 0.90 -4.29 -6.19
C PHE A 116 2.21 -3.61 -6.54
N VAL A 117 2.56 -2.58 -5.78
CA VAL A 117 3.89 -1.97 -5.80
C VAL A 117 4.64 -2.44 -4.57
N VAL A 118 5.67 -3.26 -4.77
CA VAL A 118 6.51 -3.78 -3.68
C VAL A 118 7.66 -2.80 -3.46
N VAL A 119 7.79 -2.30 -2.24
CA VAL A 119 8.84 -1.38 -1.81
C VAL A 119 9.67 -2.08 -0.74
N GLN A 120 10.87 -2.49 -1.12
CA GLN A 120 11.80 -3.19 -0.23
C GLN A 120 12.90 -2.23 0.24
N LEU A 121 13.18 -2.23 1.54
CA LEU A 121 14.35 -1.55 2.08
C LEU A 121 15.62 -2.19 1.51
N GLU A 122 16.48 -1.37 0.91
CA GLU A 122 17.79 -1.80 0.42
C GLU A 122 18.84 -1.52 1.51
N ARG A 123 19.30 -2.57 2.18
CA ARG A 123 20.29 -2.47 3.26
C ARG A 123 21.70 -2.31 2.66
N GLY A 124 22.24 -1.09 2.68
CA GLY A 124 23.57 -0.79 2.14
C GLY A 124 24.34 0.29 2.91
N ARG A 125 25.63 0.45 2.59
CA ARG A 125 26.55 1.45 3.21
C ARG A 125 26.39 2.87 2.64
N SER A 126 25.32 3.16 1.93
CA SER A 126 25.09 4.48 1.34
C SER A 126 24.67 5.48 2.42
N GLN A 127 25.06 6.76 2.25
CA GLN A 127 24.48 7.82 3.08
C GLN A 127 23.01 7.99 2.73
N GLY A 128 22.09 7.45 3.52
CA GLY A 128 20.65 7.61 3.37
C GLY A 128 19.89 6.36 2.94
N THR A 129 18.58 6.35 3.23
CA THR A 129 17.67 5.24 2.99
C THR A 129 17.40 5.04 1.50
N LEU A 130 17.59 3.80 1.04
CA LEU A 130 17.32 3.37 -0.33
C LEU A 130 16.17 2.35 -0.34
N TYR A 131 15.34 2.43 -1.37
CA TYR A 131 14.21 1.55 -1.59
C TYR A 131 14.32 0.90 -2.97
N LYS A 132 14.34 -0.42 -2.99
CA LYS A 132 14.21 -1.20 -4.22
C LYS A 132 12.72 -1.39 -4.51
N VAL A 133 12.32 -1.07 -5.74
CA VAL A 133 10.90 -1.13 -6.14
C VAL A 133 10.71 -2.21 -7.21
N SER A 134 9.69 -3.03 -7.03
CA SER A 134 9.18 -3.93 -8.05
C SER A 134 7.66 -3.81 -8.15
N VAL A 135 7.11 -4.28 -9.26
CA VAL A 135 5.67 -4.23 -9.54
C VAL A 135 5.22 -5.62 -9.93
N THR A 136 4.10 -6.06 -9.36
CA THR A 136 3.41 -7.27 -9.77
C THR A 136 1.92 -6.97 -9.90
N ALA A 137 1.27 -7.54 -10.90
CA ALA A 137 -0.14 -7.33 -11.19
C ALA A 137 -0.71 -8.59 -11.83
N ARG A 138 -2.04 -8.66 -11.95
CA ARG A 138 -2.69 -9.71 -12.72
C ARG A 138 -2.37 -9.60 -14.21
N ASP A 139 -2.39 -10.73 -14.91
CA ASP A 139 -1.99 -10.83 -16.33
C ASP A 139 -2.79 -9.92 -17.28
N ASP A 140 -4.04 -9.58 -16.92
CA ASP A 140 -4.93 -8.74 -17.71
C ASP A 140 -4.77 -7.23 -17.45
N VAL A 141 -3.88 -6.83 -16.53
CA VAL A 141 -3.56 -5.42 -16.28
C VAL A 141 -2.49 -4.96 -17.29
N PRO A 142 -2.79 -3.96 -18.15
CA PRO A 142 -1.81 -3.44 -19.10
C PRO A 142 -0.67 -2.70 -18.38
N PHE A 143 0.45 -2.49 -19.09
CA PHE A 143 1.54 -1.68 -18.57
C PHE A 143 1.07 -0.27 -18.13
N PHE A 144 1.60 0.20 -17.01
CA PHE A 144 1.37 1.55 -16.48
C PHE A 144 2.68 2.24 -16.11
N GLY A 145 2.77 3.53 -16.43
CA GLY A 145 3.95 4.36 -16.13
C GLY A 145 3.93 4.92 -14.70
N PRO A 146 5.00 5.63 -14.28
CA PRO A 146 6.29 5.74 -14.97
C PRO A 146 7.04 4.39 -15.04
N PRO A 147 7.91 4.17 -16.04
CA PRO A 147 8.76 2.97 -16.09
C PRO A 147 9.71 2.92 -14.90
N LEU A 148 10.06 1.71 -14.44
CA LEU A 148 11.11 1.56 -13.42
C LEU A 148 12.47 1.96 -14.01
N PRO A 149 13.33 2.65 -13.25
CA PRO A 149 14.71 2.88 -13.67
C PRO A 149 15.52 1.58 -13.67
N ASP A 150 16.71 1.62 -14.27
CA ASP A 150 17.70 0.55 -14.19
C ASP A 150 18.99 1.09 -13.55
N PRO A 151 19.31 0.72 -12.29
CA PRO A 151 18.58 -0.19 -11.42
C PRO A 151 17.29 0.41 -10.84
N ALA A 152 16.31 -0.43 -10.49
CA ALA A 152 15.01 -0.04 -9.92
C ALA A 152 15.09 0.36 -8.44
N VAL A 153 16.01 1.27 -8.11
CA VAL A 153 16.34 1.71 -6.75
C VAL A 153 16.15 3.22 -6.64
N PHE A 154 15.46 3.63 -5.58
CA PHE A 154 15.15 5.01 -5.28
C PHE A 154 15.74 5.41 -3.94
N ARG A 155 16.08 6.68 -3.81
CA ARG A 155 16.48 7.27 -2.53
C ARG A 155 15.27 7.90 -1.87
N LYS A 156 15.16 7.82 -0.54
CA LYS A 156 14.17 8.59 0.23
C LYS A 156 14.26 10.07 -0.15
N GLY A 157 13.15 10.62 -0.63
CA GLY A 157 13.06 12.01 -1.05
C GLY A 157 11.80 12.30 -1.88
N PRO A 158 11.57 13.58 -2.22
CA PRO A 158 10.40 14.01 -3.00
C PRO A 158 10.28 13.32 -4.35
N GLU A 159 11.40 13.03 -5.02
CA GLU A 159 11.42 12.37 -6.33
C GLU A 159 10.86 10.95 -6.25
N PHE A 160 11.18 10.23 -5.15
CA PHE A 160 10.63 8.89 -4.92
C PHE A 160 9.14 8.94 -4.58
N GLN A 161 8.72 9.90 -3.75
CA GLN A 161 7.30 10.10 -3.45
C GLN A 161 6.50 10.41 -4.73
N GLU A 162 6.98 11.32 -5.57
CA GLU A 162 6.32 11.66 -6.84
C GLU A 162 6.22 10.45 -7.77
N PHE A 163 7.30 9.68 -7.92
CA PHE A 163 7.31 8.45 -8.68
C PHE A 163 6.24 7.47 -8.16
N LEU A 164 6.26 7.19 -6.85
CA LEU A 164 5.41 6.18 -6.23
C LEU A 164 3.92 6.56 -6.34
N LEU A 165 3.55 7.78 -5.99
CA LEU A 165 2.15 8.23 -6.07
C LEU A 165 1.64 8.26 -7.52
N THR A 166 2.47 8.72 -8.47
CA THR A 166 2.12 8.65 -9.90
C THR A 166 1.95 7.21 -10.37
N LYS A 167 2.82 6.30 -9.93
CA LYS A 167 2.77 4.87 -10.27
C LYS A 167 1.52 4.20 -9.74
N LEU A 168 1.10 4.51 -8.50
CA LEU A 168 -0.11 3.97 -7.88
C LEU A 168 -1.38 4.41 -8.62
N ILE A 169 -1.50 5.71 -8.93
CA ILE A 169 -2.66 6.25 -9.68
C ILE A 169 -2.72 5.62 -11.08
N ASN A 170 -1.59 5.51 -11.76
CA ASN A 170 -1.55 4.91 -13.10
C ASN A 170 -1.83 3.40 -13.07
N ALA A 171 -1.44 2.70 -11.99
CA ALA A 171 -1.79 1.31 -11.77
C ALA A 171 -3.30 1.15 -11.70
N GLU A 172 -3.99 2.01 -10.93
CA GLU A 172 -5.44 1.99 -10.82
C GLU A 172 -6.12 2.22 -12.18
N TYR A 173 -5.68 3.24 -12.93
CA TYR A 173 -6.15 3.49 -14.30
C TYR A 173 -5.86 2.34 -15.29
N ALA A 174 -4.84 1.52 -15.05
CA ALA A 174 -4.60 0.32 -15.83
C ALA A 174 -5.53 -0.82 -15.38
N CYS A 175 -5.76 -0.98 -14.08
CA CYS A 175 -6.67 -1.98 -13.55
C CYS A 175 -8.12 -1.82 -14.05
N TYR A 176 -8.62 -0.58 -14.22
CA TYR A 176 -9.92 -0.34 -14.87
C TYR A 176 -10.02 -0.87 -16.30
N ARG A 177 -8.89 -1.09 -16.98
CA ARG A 177 -8.83 -1.67 -18.33
C ARG A 177 -8.65 -3.19 -18.32
N ALA A 178 -8.51 -3.80 -17.16
CA ALA A 178 -8.43 -5.26 -17.00
C ALA A 178 -9.82 -5.88 -17.21
N GLU A 179 -9.92 -6.95 -18.00
CA GLU A 179 -11.20 -7.56 -18.34
C GLU A 179 -11.98 -8.01 -17.11
N LYS A 180 -11.31 -8.55 -16.09
CA LYS A 180 -11.98 -9.02 -14.87
C LYS A 180 -12.62 -7.87 -14.09
N PHE A 181 -11.95 -6.71 -14.06
CA PHE A 181 -12.48 -5.54 -13.35
C PHE A 181 -13.60 -4.86 -14.15
N ALA A 182 -13.44 -4.73 -15.47
CA ALA A 182 -14.45 -4.14 -16.36
C ALA A 182 -15.79 -4.91 -16.38
N ARG A 183 -15.82 -6.16 -15.90
CA ARG A 183 -17.04 -6.98 -15.76
C ARG A 183 -17.71 -6.89 -14.38
N LEU A 184 -17.07 -6.23 -13.41
CA LEU A 184 -17.58 -6.01 -12.04
C LEU A 184 -18.32 -4.67 -11.89
N GLU A 185 -18.11 -3.72 -12.81
CA GLU A 185 -18.95 -2.52 -12.99
C GLU A 185 -20.23 -2.84 -13.79
#